data_AF-A0A9X2FJ62-F1
#
_entry.id   AF-A0A9X2FJ62-F1
#
_cell.length_a   1.000
_cell.length_b   1.000
_cell.length_c   1.000
_cell.angle_alpha   90.00
_cell.angle_beta   90.00
_cell.angle_gamma   90.00
#
_symmetry.space_group_name_H-M   'P 1'
#
loop_
_entity.id
_entity.type
_entity.pdbx_description
1 polymer ?
#
loop_
_entity_poly.entity_id
_entity_poly.type
_entity_poly.pdbx_seq_one_letter_code
_entity_poly.pdbx_strand_id
1 'polypeptide(L)'
;MLKKIGLILLICSSIICLKTALVQASTVGEKSNKTPTLFFHGYSSGVHAEEYMAEGAFKAGKTNTAIIANVSRTGKVKLYDKMKANSKNPLVLVNFEANRVKNYNTLGKWVRNVLVKLKSKYKITKFNAVGHSMGNMAIMYYLLKYGNKSNLPKLQRQVALAGHFNGLPRKVDKPDETIIARNGRPDLMSSAYKKLLHLRGYYEKNRIKVLNIYGTLPHEDSDGRVNNNTSRSLRYIVDDNQNYQQKQLRGANVSHSRLRHNKRVNKMINKFLWSSNKKTKATINQG
;
A
#
# COMPACT_ATOMS: atom_id res chain seq x y z
N MET A 1 43.38 25.45 -76.73
CA MET A 1 42.16 25.34 -77.58
C MET A 1 41.74 23.87 -77.64
N LEU A 2 40.42 23.62 -77.54
CA LEU A 2 39.68 22.34 -77.60
C LEU A 2 39.86 21.37 -76.41
N LYS A 3 38.84 20.69 -75.87
CA LYS A 3 37.38 20.93 -75.68
C LYS A 3 36.88 19.75 -74.82
N LYS A 4 36.24 20.05 -73.69
CA LYS A 4 35.03 19.44 -73.07
C LYS A 4 34.88 17.89 -72.97
N ILE A 5 34.81 17.30 -71.76
CA ILE A 5 33.63 17.02 -70.86
C ILE A 5 32.90 15.69 -71.14
N GLY A 6 32.70 14.89 -70.07
CA GLY A 6 31.67 13.84 -69.92
C GLY A 6 32.14 12.62 -69.10
N LEU A 7 32.03 12.57 -67.75
CA LEU A 7 30.88 12.08 -66.92
C LEU A 7 30.60 10.56 -67.14
N ILE A 8 30.59 9.60 -66.19
CA ILE A 8 29.84 9.43 -64.93
C ILE A 8 30.38 8.20 -64.14
N LEU A 9 30.43 8.35 -62.79
CA LEU A 9 30.30 7.43 -61.65
C LEU A 9 30.41 5.88 -61.77
N LEU A 10 31.10 5.26 -60.79
CA LEU A 10 30.50 4.47 -59.68
C LEU A 10 31.63 3.96 -58.73
N ILE A 11 31.84 4.60 -57.57
CA ILE A 11 31.40 4.22 -56.20
C ILE A 11 32.00 2.90 -55.65
N CYS A 12 32.95 3.09 -54.72
CA CYS A 12 33.15 2.44 -53.43
C CYS A 12 33.06 0.91 -53.27
N SER A 13 34.10 0.31 -52.68
CA SER A 13 34.07 -0.04 -51.24
C SER A 13 35.31 -0.83 -50.81
N SER A 14 36.29 -0.13 -50.24
CA SER A 14 37.27 -0.75 -49.34
C SER A 14 36.60 -0.98 -47.98
N ILE A 15 36.26 -2.24 -47.71
CA ILE A 15 35.79 -2.70 -46.40
C ILE A 15 36.98 -2.67 -45.43
N ILE A 16 37.10 -1.60 -44.65
CA ILE A 16 37.89 -1.60 -43.42
C ILE A 16 36.90 -1.74 -42.28
N CYS A 17 36.81 -2.96 -41.75
CA CYS A 17 35.97 -3.31 -40.62
C CYS A 17 36.59 -2.75 -39.33
N LEU A 18 36.40 -1.46 -39.05
CA LEU A 18 36.63 -0.90 -37.72
C LEU A 18 35.37 -1.16 -36.87
N LYS A 19 35.38 -2.25 -36.10
CA LYS A 19 34.37 -2.48 -35.06
C LYS A 19 34.61 -1.52 -33.90
N THR A 20 34.20 -0.27 -34.04
CA THR A 20 33.94 0.59 -32.90
C THR A 20 32.60 0.18 -32.31
N ALA A 21 32.65 -0.63 -31.24
CA ALA A 21 31.50 -0.82 -30.39
C ALA A 21 31.21 0.51 -29.67
N LEU A 22 30.40 1.37 -30.30
CA LEU A 22 29.69 2.42 -29.60
C LEU A 22 28.75 1.73 -28.61
N VAL A 23 29.21 1.55 -27.37
CA VAL A 23 28.31 1.38 -26.24
C VAL A 23 27.56 2.70 -26.12
N GLN A 24 26.43 2.81 -26.81
CA GLN A 24 25.43 3.81 -26.50
C GLN A 24 24.95 3.50 -25.08
N ALA A 25 25.57 4.17 -24.12
CA ALA A 25 25.02 4.37 -22.80
C ALA A 25 23.60 4.90 -23.02
N SER A 26 22.62 4.02 -22.81
CA SER A 26 21.21 4.37 -22.91
C SER A 26 20.89 5.29 -21.73
N THR A 27 21.18 6.58 -21.88
CA THR A 27 20.71 7.65 -21.00
C THR A 27 19.25 7.94 -21.29
N VAL A 28 18.40 6.92 -21.15
CA VAL A 28 16.96 7.13 -20.97
C VAL A 28 16.70 6.97 -19.49
N GLY A 29 16.93 8.05 -18.75
CA GLY A 29 16.45 8.23 -17.39
C GLY A 29 14.93 8.29 -17.38
N GLU A 30 14.28 7.17 -17.70
CA GLU A 30 12.85 7.00 -17.53
C GLU A 30 12.60 7.12 -16.02
N LYS A 31 12.01 8.25 -15.62
CA LYS A 31 11.56 8.48 -14.23
C LYS A 31 10.49 7.45 -13.93
N SER A 32 10.90 6.24 -13.54
CA SER A 32 10.00 5.19 -13.09
C SER A 32 9.20 5.76 -11.92
N ASN A 33 7.93 6.10 -12.16
CA ASN A 33 7.00 6.56 -11.12
C ASN A 33 6.62 5.36 -10.25
N LYS A 34 7.50 5.05 -9.29
CA LYS A 34 7.36 3.92 -8.38
C LYS A 34 6.09 4.09 -7.54
N THR A 35 5.38 3.00 -7.32
CA THR A 35 4.28 2.94 -6.34
C THR A 35 4.78 2.22 -5.09
N PRO A 36 5.31 2.94 -4.09
CA PRO A 36 5.73 2.33 -2.84
C PRO A 36 4.54 1.76 -2.07
N THR A 37 4.80 0.75 -1.25
CA THR A 37 3.85 0.23 -0.27
C THR A 37 4.27 0.67 1.13
N LEU A 38 3.44 1.49 1.77
CA LEU A 38 3.68 2.00 3.11
C LEU A 38 3.04 1.06 4.13
N PHE A 39 3.80 0.69 5.16
CA PHE A 39 3.33 -0.11 6.30
C PHE A 39 3.19 0.78 7.54
N PHE A 40 2.09 0.61 8.28
CA PHE A 40 1.79 1.37 9.49
C PHE A 40 1.41 0.44 10.66
N HIS A 41 2.22 0.45 11.71
CA HIS A 41 2.03 -0.33 12.93
C HIS A 41 0.85 0.12 13.80
N GLY A 42 0.46 -0.75 14.74
CA GLY A 42 -0.53 -0.50 15.76
C GLY A 42 -0.03 0.34 16.95
N TYR A 43 -0.93 0.57 17.91
CA TYR A 43 -0.64 1.28 19.16
C TYR A 43 0.46 0.57 19.97
N SER A 44 1.36 1.35 20.57
CA SER A 44 2.50 0.87 21.37
C SER A 44 3.48 -0.07 20.62
N SER A 45 3.48 -0.01 19.28
CA SER A 45 4.35 -0.81 18.43
C SER A 45 5.33 0.07 17.66
N GLY A 46 6.07 -0.48 16.70
CA GLY A 46 7.07 0.24 15.90
C GLY A 46 7.50 -0.59 14.70
N VAL A 47 8.55 -0.15 14.00
CA VAL A 47 9.04 -0.76 12.74
C VAL A 47 9.23 -2.29 12.75
N HIS A 48 9.63 -2.86 13.89
CA HIS A 48 9.79 -4.30 14.07
C HIS A 48 8.49 -5.07 13.82
N ALA A 49 7.35 -4.37 13.90
CA ALA A 49 6.07 -5.01 13.77
C ALA A 49 5.72 -5.40 12.34
N GLU A 50 6.33 -4.72 11.37
CA GLU A 50 6.05 -4.89 9.96
C GLU A 50 7.15 -5.68 9.22
N GLU A 51 8.29 -5.90 9.88
CA GLU A 51 9.46 -6.61 9.33
C GLU A 51 9.12 -7.99 8.77
N TYR A 52 8.33 -8.79 9.49
CA TYR A 52 7.92 -10.13 8.99
C TYR A 52 7.13 -10.04 7.67
N MET A 53 6.28 -9.03 7.51
CA MET A 53 5.53 -8.84 6.26
C MET A 53 6.44 -8.31 5.14
N ALA A 54 7.36 -7.41 5.47
CA ALA A 54 8.35 -6.89 4.54
C ALA A 54 9.28 -8.01 4.03
N GLU A 55 9.83 -8.82 4.94
CA GLU A 55 10.67 -9.96 4.62
C GLU A 55 9.91 -10.99 3.77
N GLY A 56 8.63 -11.24 4.08
CA GLY A 56 7.76 -12.07 3.26
C GLY A 56 7.62 -11.57 1.81
N ALA A 57 7.65 -10.25 1.59
CA ALA A 57 7.62 -9.68 0.24
C ALA A 57 8.97 -9.81 -0.48
N PHE A 58 10.10 -9.68 0.22
CA PHE A 58 11.44 -9.95 -0.32
C PHE A 58 11.60 -11.42 -0.73
N LYS A 59 11.29 -12.35 0.17
CA LYS A 59 11.34 -13.80 -0.07
C LYS A 59 10.46 -14.23 -1.25
N ALA A 60 9.35 -13.52 -1.49
CA ALA A 60 8.47 -13.77 -2.62
C ALA A 60 8.88 -13.05 -3.92
N GLY A 61 10.05 -12.39 -3.97
CA GLY A 61 10.55 -11.65 -5.13
C GLY A 61 9.67 -10.45 -5.54
N LYS A 62 8.81 -9.98 -4.63
CA LYS A 62 7.86 -8.89 -4.90
C LYS A 62 8.49 -7.52 -4.79
N THR A 63 9.50 -7.38 -3.95
CA THR A 63 10.29 -6.16 -3.76
C THR A 63 11.78 -6.49 -3.73
N ASN A 64 12.62 -5.48 -3.95
CA ASN A 64 14.06 -5.54 -3.74
C ASN A 64 14.57 -4.35 -2.90
N THR A 65 13.67 -3.58 -2.27
CA THR A 65 14.05 -2.41 -1.48
C THR A 65 13.03 -2.13 -0.40
N ALA A 66 13.51 -1.87 0.81
CA ALA A 66 12.75 -1.30 1.90
C ALA A 66 13.51 -0.09 2.45
N ILE A 67 12.78 0.93 2.90
CA ILE A 67 13.32 2.06 3.65
C ILE A 67 12.48 2.30 4.89
N ILE A 68 13.03 2.98 5.89
CA ILE A 68 12.28 3.39 7.08
C ILE A 68 11.94 4.87 6.98
N ALA A 69 10.67 5.20 7.21
CA ALA A 69 10.22 6.58 7.41
C ALA A 69 9.89 6.79 8.90
N ASN A 70 10.86 7.31 9.64
CA ASN A 70 10.67 7.63 11.06
C ASN A 70 10.04 9.01 11.20
N VAL A 71 8.92 9.06 11.91
CA VAL A 71 8.18 10.28 12.23
C VAL A 71 8.40 10.61 13.70
N SER A 72 9.01 11.77 13.96
CA SER A 72 9.26 12.22 15.32
C SER A 72 7.97 12.56 16.07
N ARG A 73 8.06 12.74 17.39
CA ARG A 73 6.95 13.23 18.22
C ARG A 73 6.33 14.54 17.73
N THR A 74 7.10 15.38 17.03
CA THR A 74 6.63 16.66 16.44
C THR A 74 6.13 16.51 15.00
N GLY A 75 6.21 15.32 14.42
CA GLY A 75 5.79 15.03 13.05
C GLY A 75 6.86 15.26 11.98
N LYS A 76 8.12 15.53 12.35
CA LYS A 76 9.23 15.65 11.38
C LYS A 76 9.58 14.25 10.86
N VAL A 77 9.85 14.13 9.55
CA VAL A 77 10.13 12.85 8.91
C VAL A 77 11.61 12.72 8.52
N LYS A 78 12.26 11.69 9.06
CA LYS A 78 13.59 11.24 8.63
C LYS A 78 13.47 9.92 7.88
N LEU A 79 14.14 9.85 6.72
CA LEU A 79 14.20 8.63 5.92
C LEU A 79 15.55 7.97 6.15
N TYR A 80 15.54 6.70 6.52
CA TYR A 80 16.72 5.85 6.58
C TYR A 80 16.76 5.00 5.32
N ASP A 81 17.97 4.72 4.81
CA ASP A 81 18.21 4.13 3.50
C ASP A 81 17.70 4.96 2.32
N LYS A 82 17.91 4.44 1.11
CA LYS A 82 17.60 5.12 -0.15
C LYS A 82 16.86 4.20 -1.10
N MET A 83 15.79 4.71 -1.72
CA MET A 83 15.18 4.07 -2.88
C MET A 83 16.07 4.33 -4.10
N LYS A 84 16.63 3.27 -4.69
CA LYS A 84 17.46 3.35 -5.90
C LYS A 84 16.59 3.51 -7.15
N ALA A 85 17.21 3.88 -8.26
CA ALA A 85 16.52 4.04 -9.55
C ALA A 85 15.81 2.74 -9.99
N ASN A 86 16.45 1.59 -9.77
CA ASN A 86 15.94 0.25 -10.11
C ASN A 86 15.11 -0.43 -9.00
N SER A 87 14.68 0.31 -7.96
CA SER A 87 13.84 -0.28 -6.89
C SER A 87 12.49 -0.75 -7.45
N LYS A 88 12.22 -2.04 -7.30
CA LYS A 88 10.97 -2.71 -7.64
C LYS A 88 10.04 -2.70 -6.43
N ASN A 89 8.84 -2.16 -6.58
CA ASN A 89 7.81 -2.09 -5.53
C ASN A 89 8.39 -1.73 -4.15
N PRO A 90 9.02 -0.55 -3.99
CA PRO A 90 9.73 -0.22 -2.77
C PRO A 90 8.80 -0.24 -1.56
N LEU A 91 9.26 -0.82 -0.46
CA LEU A 91 8.53 -0.78 0.82
C LEU A 91 8.96 0.43 1.64
N VAL A 92 8.02 1.02 2.36
CA VAL A 92 8.29 2.08 3.33
C VAL A 92 7.70 1.64 4.65
N LEU A 93 8.56 1.29 5.60
CA LEU A 93 8.13 0.93 6.96
C LEU A 93 8.03 2.24 7.76
N VAL A 94 6.82 2.64 8.12
CA VAL A 94 6.59 3.91 8.80
C VAL A 94 6.64 3.69 10.30
N ASN A 95 7.57 4.35 10.96
CA ASN A 95 7.69 4.31 12.42
C ASN A 95 7.20 5.62 13.03
N PHE A 96 6.22 5.55 13.93
CA PHE A 96 5.83 6.70 14.76
C PHE A 96 6.55 6.61 16.10
N GLU A 97 7.47 7.55 16.39
CA GLU A 97 8.18 7.56 17.69
C GLU A 97 7.20 7.69 18.87
N ALA A 98 6.19 8.55 18.73
CA ALA A 98 5.07 8.61 19.65
C ALA A 98 4.01 7.59 19.22
N ASN A 99 4.30 6.31 19.49
CA ASN A 99 3.46 5.16 19.12
C ASN A 99 2.20 4.98 19.99
N ARG A 100 1.95 5.85 20.97
CA ARG A 100 0.79 5.83 21.87
C ARG A 100 -0.18 7.01 21.68
N VAL A 101 -0.11 7.67 20.52
CA VAL A 101 -1.04 8.77 20.19
C VAL A 101 -2.46 8.23 19.98
N LYS A 102 -3.40 8.74 20.78
CA LYS A 102 -4.83 8.41 20.68
C LYS A 102 -5.59 9.30 19.68
N ASN A 103 -5.03 10.45 19.32
CA ASN A 103 -5.67 11.38 18.39
C ASN A 103 -5.41 10.96 16.93
N TYR A 104 -6.44 10.42 16.27
CA TYR A 104 -6.33 9.95 14.89
C TYR A 104 -6.05 11.07 13.86
N ASN A 105 -6.43 12.33 14.13
CA ASN A 105 -6.07 13.44 13.25
C ASN A 105 -4.55 13.68 13.24
N THR A 106 -3.89 13.52 14.39
CA THR A 106 -2.43 13.60 14.48
C THR A 106 -1.77 12.50 13.67
N LEU A 107 -2.26 11.26 13.79
CA LEU A 107 -1.76 10.13 12.98
C LEU A 107 -1.95 10.40 11.47
N GLY A 108 -3.13 10.86 11.05
CA GLY A 108 -3.38 11.22 9.64
C GLY A 108 -2.48 12.34 9.13
N LYS A 109 -2.16 13.34 9.96
CA LYS A 109 -1.18 14.40 9.65
C LYS A 109 0.23 13.82 9.46
N TRP A 110 0.62 12.84 10.27
CA TRP A 110 1.92 12.17 10.15
C TRP A 110 2.04 11.33 8.88
N VAL A 111 0.99 10.60 8.49
CA VAL A 111 0.93 9.94 7.18
C VAL A 111 1.12 10.95 6.04
N ARG A 112 0.44 12.11 6.10
CA ARG A 112 0.64 13.21 5.14
C ARG A 112 2.10 13.68 5.09
N ASN A 113 2.75 13.82 6.24
CA ASN A 113 4.15 14.27 6.29
C ASN A 113 5.10 13.26 5.62
N VAL A 114 4.87 11.96 5.83
CA VAL A 114 5.63 10.89 5.15
C VAL A 114 5.44 11.00 3.63
N LEU A 115 4.21 11.12 3.16
CA LEU A 115 3.90 11.21 1.74
C LEU A 115 4.47 12.48 1.09
N VAL A 116 4.47 13.62 1.79
CA VAL A 116 5.14 14.84 1.34
C VAL A 116 6.65 14.63 1.21
N LYS A 117 7.29 13.98 2.19
CA LYS A 117 8.72 13.70 2.15
C LYS A 117 9.08 12.77 0.98
N LEU A 118 8.28 11.72 0.76
CA LEU A 118 8.45 10.78 -0.36
C LEU A 118 8.21 11.46 -1.71
N LYS A 119 7.17 12.29 -1.85
CA LYS A 119 6.90 13.07 -3.06
C LYS A 119 8.06 14.02 -3.37
N SER A 120 8.55 14.76 -2.38
CA SER A 120 9.63 15.72 -2.57
C SER A 120 10.93 15.03 -3.03
N LYS A 121 11.35 13.97 -2.31
CA LYS A 121 12.63 13.28 -2.51
C LYS A 121 12.64 12.33 -3.71
N TYR A 122 11.56 11.57 -3.91
CA TYR A 122 11.51 10.48 -4.90
C TYR A 122 10.44 10.67 -5.97
N LYS A 123 9.77 11.83 -6.00
CA LYS A 123 8.70 12.16 -6.96
C LYS A 123 7.55 11.15 -6.97
N ILE A 124 7.30 10.49 -5.84
CA ILE A 124 6.18 9.57 -5.67
C ILE A 124 4.87 10.31 -5.87
N THR A 125 3.99 9.77 -6.72
CA THR A 125 2.64 10.29 -6.99
C THR A 125 1.53 9.29 -6.68
N LYS A 126 1.88 8.02 -6.45
CA LYS A 126 0.95 6.93 -6.12
C LYS A 126 1.53 6.10 -4.99
N PHE A 127 0.69 5.49 -4.17
CA PHE A 127 1.15 4.59 -3.11
C PHE A 127 0.11 3.51 -2.79
N ASN A 128 0.58 2.41 -2.22
CA ASN A 128 -0.25 1.43 -1.52
C ASN A 128 -0.05 1.60 -0.01
N ALA A 129 -1.03 1.13 0.78
CA ALA A 129 -0.94 1.16 2.23
C ALA A 129 -1.31 -0.19 2.85
N VAL A 130 -0.60 -0.56 3.93
CA VAL A 130 -0.91 -1.70 4.79
C VAL A 130 -0.98 -1.16 6.22
N GLY A 131 -2.15 -1.26 6.85
CA GLY A 131 -2.34 -0.84 8.24
C GLY A 131 -2.63 -2.03 9.15
N HIS A 132 -1.95 -2.12 10.29
CA HIS A 132 -2.31 -3.05 11.36
C HIS A 132 -2.96 -2.29 12.52
N SER A 133 -4.10 -2.77 13.02
CA SER A 133 -4.76 -2.19 14.20
C SER A 133 -4.94 -0.68 14.05
N MET A 134 -4.37 0.13 14.97
CA MET A 134 -4.38 1.59 14.91
C MET A 134 -3.77 2.20 13.63
N GLY A 135 -2.86 1.52 12.95
CA GLY A 135 -2.31 1.96 11.66
C GLY A 135 -3.40 2.13 10.59
N ASN A 136 -4.50 1.35 10.68
CA ASN A 136 -5.67 1.57 9.83
C ASN A 136 -6.30 2.94 10.07
N MET A 137 -6.43 3.36 11.32
CA MET A 137 -7.00 4.67 11.65
C MET A 137 -6.11 5.82 11.18
N ALA A 138 -4.78 5.63 11.19
CA ALA A 138 -3.85 6.59 10.60
C ALA A 138 -4.12 6.79 9.10
N ILE A 139 -4.29 5.70 8.35
CA ILE A 139 -4.62 5.73 6.92
C ILE A 139 -5.99 6.40 6.71
N MET A 140 -7.01 5.97 7.43
CA MET A 140 -8.38 6.47 7.25
C MET A 140 -8.48 7.98 7.53
N TYR A 141 -7.86 8.46 8.61
CA TYR A 141 -7.86 9.90 8.94
C TYR A 141 -6.95 10.71 8.01
N TYR A 142 -5.92 10.10 7.42
CA TYR A 142 -5.21 10.73 6.32
C TYR A 142 -6.13 10.94 5.12
N LEU A 143 -6.83 9.90 4.68
CA LEU A 143 -7.73 9.99 3.53
C LEU A 143 -8.84 11.03 3.77
N LEU A 144 -9.40 11.06 4.99
CA LEU A 144 -10.49 11.96 5.34
C LEU A 144 -10.11 13.43 5.16
N LYS A 145 -8.89 13.79 5.58
CA LYS A 145 -8.43 15.19 5.56
C LYS A 145 -7.65 15.56 4.30
N TYR A 146 -6.98 14.60 3.67
CA TYR A 146 -5.96 14.87 2.66
C TYR A 146 -6.15 14.07 1.35
N GLY A 147 -6.98 13.03 1.31
CA GLY A 147 -7.11 12.13 0.15
C GLY A 147 -7.50 12.84 -1.15
N ASN A 148 -8.35 13.86 -1.05
CA ASN A 148 -8.80 14.66 -2.20
C ASN A 148 -7.81 15.75 -2.65
N LYS A 149 -6.73 16.03 -1.91
CA LYS A 149 -5.75 17.05 -2.30
C LYS A 149 -4.95 16.58 -3.53
N SER A 150 -5.06 17.30 -4.65
CA SER A 150 -4.44 16.96 -5.94
C SER A 150 -2.92 16.92 -5.90
N ASN A 151 -2.31 17.74 -5.03
CA ASN A 151 -0.87 17.83 -4.87
C ASN A 151 -0.26 16.74 -3.97
N LEU A 152 -1.02 15.75 -3.49
CA LEU A 152 -0.50 14.64 -2.69
C LEU A 152 -0.55 13.31 -3.45
N PRO A 153 0.36 12.35 -3.12
CA PRO A 153 0.30 11.01 -3.69
C PRO A 153 -1.06 10.36 -3.48
N LYS A 154 -1.53 9.61 -4.49
CA LYS A 154 -2.85 8.96 -4.48
C LYS A 154 -2.76 7.50 -4.06
N LEU A 155 -3.64 7.10 -3.15
CA LEU A 155 -3.78 5.71 -2.74
C LEU A 155 -4.23 4.87 -3.95
N GLN A 156 -3.70 3.66 -4.10
CA GLN A 156 -4.10 2.73 -5.16
C GLN A 156 -4.67 1.43 -4.59
N ARG A 157 -4.01 0.90 -3.56
CA ARG A 157 -4.43 -0.32 -2.85
C ARG A 157 -4.27 -0.15 -1.35
N GLN A 158 -5.25 -0.63 -0.59
CA GLN A 158 -5.22 -0.65 0.87
C GLN A 158 -5.40 -2.07 1.39
N VAL A 159 -4.50 -2.50 2.27
CA VAL A 159 -4.68 -3.68 3.11
C VAL A 159 -4.99 -3.20 4.52
N ALA A 160 -6.13 -3.61 5.05
CA ALA A 160 -6.49 -3.42 6.44
C ALA A 160 -6.33 -4.75 7.18
N LEU A 161 -5.47 -4.79 8.18
CA LEU A 161 -5.25 -5.93 9.05
C LEU A 161 -5.75 -5.61 10.46
N ALA A 162 -6.70 -6.40 10.98
CA ALA A 162 -7.27 -6.22 12.32
C ALA A 162 -7.77 -4.78 12.58
N GLY A 163 -8.50 -4.20 11.63
CA GLY A 163 -9.00 -2.83 11.74
C GLY A 163 -10.13 -2.71 12.76
N HIS A 164 -10.07 -1.67 13.59
CA HIS A 164 -11.08 -1.38 14.63
C HIS A 164 -11.92 -0.14 14.26
N PHE A 165 -12.45 -0.11 13.03
CA PHE A 165 -13.03 1.09 12.44
C PHE A 165 -14.19 1.68 13.26
N ASN A 166 -15.00 0.82 13.88
CA ASN A 166 -16.10 1.21 14.75
C ASN A 166 -15.74 1.24 16.25
N GLY A 167 -14.45 1.31 16.59
CA GLY A 167 -13.98 1.36 17.96
C GLY A 167 -13.43 0.03 18.47
N LEU A 168 -12.90 0.06 19.70
CA LEU A 168 -12.32 -1.07 20.42
C LEU A 168 -13.23 -1.46 21.59
N PRO A 169 -13.25 -2.74 21.98
CA PRO A 169 -13.94 -3.20 23.17
C PRO A 169 -13.69 -2.31 24.40
N ARG A 170 -14.77 -2.03 25.16
CA ARG A 170 -14.72 -1.30 26.44
C ARG A 170 -14.06 0.08 26.43
N LYS A 171 -13.96 0.75 25.27
CA LYS A 171 -13.55 2.16 25.16
C LYS A 171 -14.72 2.98 24.63
N VAL A 172 -14.97 4.14 25.26
CA VAL A 172 -15.98 5.18 24.91
C VAL A 172 -16.66 4.92 23.56
N ASP A 173 -17.98 4.69 23.61
CA ASP A 173 -18.84 4.00 22.63
C ASP A 173 -18.96 2.48 22.92
N LYS A 174 -20.06 1.83 22.51
CA LYS A 174 -20.40 0.43 22.84
C LYS A 174 -20.15 -0.54 21.66
N PRO A 175 -18.90 -0.72 21.17
CA PRO A 175 -18.63 -1.57 20.01
C PRO A 175 -18.82 -3.07 20.29
N ASP A 176 -18.78 -3.47 21.56
CA ASP A 176 -19.01 -4.86 21.97
C ASP A 176 -20.47 -5.27 21.80
N GLU A 177 -21.39 -4.32 21.89
CA GLU A 177 -22.84 -4.53 21.76
C GLU A 177 -23.33 -4.35 20.31
N THR A 178 -22.45 -3.98 19.38
CA THR A 178 -22.83 -3.62 18.01
C THR A 178 -23.15 -4.85 17.14
N ILE A 179 -24.34 -4.85 16.54
CA ILE A 179 -24.73 -5.80 15.49
C ILE A 179 -24.37 -5.21 14.12
N ILE A 180 -23.88 -6.06 13.21
CA ILE A 180 -23.48 -5.63 11.86
C ILE A 180 -24.40 -6.24 10.80
N ALA A 181 -25.00 -5.36 9.97
CA ALA A 181 -25.81 -5.76 8.84
C ALA A 181 -24.97 -6.43 7.74
N ARG A 182 -25.63 -7.11 6.79
CA ARG A 182 -24.98 -7.85 5.68
C ARG A 182 -24.05 -6.96 4.83
N ASN A 183 -24.42 -5.68 4.65
CA ASN A 183 -23.61 -4.69 3.92
C ASN A 183 -22.45 -4.11 4.77
N GLY A 184 -22.29 -4.55 6.01
CA GLY A 184 -21.28 -4.07 6.94
C GLY A 184 -21.70 -2.87 7.78
N ARG A 185 -22.95 -2.38 7.69
CA ARG A 185 -23.39 -1.24 8.50
C ARG A 185 -23.56 -1.67 9.96
N PRO A 186 -22.84 -1.07 10.93
CA PRO A 186 -23.14 -1.28 12.33
C PRO A 186 -24.42 -0.53 12.72
N ASP A 187 -25.21 -1.11 13.63
CA ASP A 187 -26.40 -0.48 14.23
C ASP A 187 -26.02 0.68 15.18
N LEU A 188 -24.97 0.49 15.98
CA LEU A 188 -24.36 1.48 16.85
C LEU A 188 -23.06 1.98 16.23
N MET A 189 -22.94 3.29 16.02
CA MET A 189 -21.77 3.91 15.40
C MET A 189 -21.01 4.79 16.38
N SER A 190 -19.73 4.45 16.59
CA SER A 190 -18.81 5.32 17.33
C SER A 190 -18.67 6.69 16.67
N SER A 191 -18.29 7.68 17.47
CA SER A 191 -18.05 9.05 16.97
C SER A 191 -16.93 9.10 15.92
N ALA A 192 -15.93 8.23 16.04
CA ALA A 192 -14.89 8.08 15.03
C ALA A 192 -15.43 7.49 13.73
N TYR A 193 -16.26 6.45 13.82
CA TYR A 193 -16.84 5.79 12.64
C TYR A 193 -17.76 6.70 11.84
N LYS A 194 -18.59 7.50 12.51
CA LYS A 194 -19.44 8.51 11.85
C LYS A 194 -18.63 9.44 10.95
N LYS A 195 -17.44 9.86 11.40
CA LYS A 195 -16.53 10.68 10.57
C LYS A 195 -15.99 9.92 9.37
N LEU A 196 -15.72 8.62 9.51
CA LEU A 196 -15.22 7.79 8.41
C LEU A 196 -16.26 7.56 7.31
N LEU A 197 -17.56 7.73 7.56
CA LEU A 197 -18.60 7.60 6.53
C LEU A 197 -18.41 8.58 5.36
N HIS A 198 -17.79 9.74 5.58
CA HIS A 198 -17.45 10.69 4.53
C HIS A 198 -16.41 10.16 3.52
N LEU A 199 -15.79 9.01 3.79
CA LEU A 199 -14.86 8.36 2.86
C LEU A 199 -15.57 7.54 1.77
N ARG A 200 -16.88 7.26 1.88
CA ARG A 200 -17.61 6.48 0.88
C ARG A 200 -17.42 7.02 -0.54
N GLY A 201 -17.69 8.32 -0.74
CA GLY A 201 -17.47 8.98 -2.02
C GLY A 201 -16.00 9.04 -2.46
N TYR A 202 -15.04 9.01 -1.52
CA TYR A 202 -13.63 8.91 -1.87
C TYR A 202 -13.29 7.53 -2.44
N TYR A 203 -13.73 6.45 -1.79
CA TYR A 203 -13.46 5.08 -2.25
C TYR A 203 -14.11 4.80 -3.61
N GLU A 204 -15.37 5.18 -3.77
CA GLU A 204 -16.12 5.03 -5.02
C GLU A 204 -15.46 5.79 -6.17
N LYS A 205 -15.22 7.10 -6.01
CA LYS A 205 -14.63 7.95 -7.04
C LYS A 205 -13.25 7.48 -7.48
N ASN A 206 -12.43 7.02 -6.54
CA ASN A 206 -11.02 6.67 -6.81
C ASN A 206 -10.81 5.18 -7.11
N ARG A 207 -11.87 4.35 -7.04
CA ARG A 207 -11.82 2.90 -7.31
C ARG A 207 -10.68 2.19 -6.56
N ILE A 208 -10.50 2.57 -5.29
CA ILE A 208 -9.40 2.03 -4.46
C ILE A 208 -9.65 0.55 -4.20
N LYS A 209 -8.66 -0.29 -4.51
CA LYS A 209 -8.75 -1.72 -4.16
C LYS A 209 -8.49 -1.89 -2.67
N VAL A 210 -9.37 -2.58 -1.97
CA VAL A 210 -9.28 -2.81 -0.53
C VAL A 210 -9.30 -4.31 -0.22
N LEU A 211 -8.34 -4.76 0.60
CA LEU A 211 -8.35 -6.08 1.22
C LEU A 211 -8.43 -5.91 2.74
N ASN A 212 -9.51 -6.39 3.33
CA ASN A 212 -9.72 -6.42 4.77
C ASN A 212 -9.42 -7.82 5.32
N ILE A 213 -8.54 -7.95 6.30
CA ILE A 213 -8.14 -9.22 6.90
C ILE A 213 -8.32 -9.12 8.41
N TYR A 214 -9.02 -10.09 9.00
CA TYR A 214 -9.24 -10.16 10.45
C TYR A 214 -9.26 -11.62 10.93
N GLY A 215 -8.96 -11.79 12.21
CA GLY A 215 -8.79 -13.08 12.86
C GLY A 215 -9.95 -13.41 13.78
N THR A 216 -10.22 -14.69 13.95
CA THR A 216 -11.22 -15.22 14.86
C THR A 216 -10.58 -16.35 15.67
N LEU A 217 -10.39 -16.09 16.96
CA LEU A 217 -9.91 -17.07 17.92
C LEU A 217 -10.99 -18.13 18.21
N PRO A 218 -10.62 -19.31 18.74
CA PRO A 218 -11.60 -20.29 19.19
C PRO A 218 -12.55 -19.67 20.22
N HIS A 219 -13.85 -19.95 20.09
CA HIS A 219 -14.90 -19.53 21.04
C HIS A 219 -15.22 -18.03 21.14
N GLU A 220 -14.67 -17.17 20.27
CA GLU A 220 -15.01 -15.74 20.24
C GLU A 220 -15.05 -15.19 18.81
N ASP A 221 -15.90 -14.20 18.51
CA ASP A 221 -15.89 -13.49 17.22
C ASP A 221 -14.90 -12.31 17.23
N SER A 222 -13.66 -12.58 17.65
CA SER A 222 -12.62 -11.57 17.84
C SER A 222 -11.21 -12.15 17.60
N ASP A 223 -10.22 -11.28 17.42
CA ASP A 223 -8.81 -11.66 17.41
C ASP A 223 -8.13 -11.59 18.80
N GLY A 224 -8.93 -11.49 19.86
CA GLY A 224 -8.54 -11.30 21.27
C GLY A 224 -8.34 -9.84 21.67
N ARG A 225 -8.47 -8.89 20.73
CA ARG A 225 -8.38 -7.44 20.99
C ARG A 225 -9.42 -6.62 20.23
N VAL A 226 -9.77 -7.05 19.02
CA VAL A 226 -10.68 -6.37 18.11
C VAL A 226 -11.79 -7.34 17.74
N ASN A 227 -13.03 -6.95 18.02
CA ASN A 227 -14.20 -7.71 17.60
C ASN A 227 -14.36 -7.67 16.08
N ASN A 228 -14.80 -8.77 15.49
CA ASN A 228 -14.90 -8.84 14.03
C ASN A 228 -16.03 -7.95 13.49
N ASN A 229 -17.02 -7.57 14.29
CA ASN A 229 -18.02 -6.58 13.90
C ASN A 229 -17.38 -5.22 13.50
N THR A 230 -16.43 -4.72 14.29
CA THR A 230 -15.72 -3.47 14.01
C THR A 230 -14.76 -3.63 12.83
N SER A 231 -14.12 -4.78 12.65
CA SER A 231 -13.34 -5.06 11.43
C SER A 231 -14.19 -5.14 10.16
N ARG A 232 -15.32 -5.85 10.20
CA ARG A 232 -16.25 -6.00 9.08
C ARG A 232 -16.90 -4.67 8.68
N SER A 233 -17.01 -3.73 9.61
CA SER A 233 -17.65 -2.43 9.35
C SER A 233 -16.98 -1.62 8.22
N LEU A 234 -15.70 -1.88 7.92
CA LEU A 234 -15.03 -1.27 6.75
C LEU A 234 -15.81 -1.46 5.45
N ARG A 235 -16.51 -2.58 5.28
CA ARG A 235 -17.31 -2.85 4.09
C ARG A 235 -18.30 -1.72 3.80
N TYR A 236 -18.94 -1.19 4.83
CA TYR A 236 -19.89 -0.10 4.69
C TYR A 236 -19.23 1.28 4.50
N ILE A 237 -17.94 1.44 4.79
CA ILE A 237 -17.23 2.68 4.44
C ILE A 237 -16.76 2.63 2.98
N VAL A 238 -16.35 1.45 2.48
CA VAL A 238 -15.82 1.32 1.12
C VAL A 238 -16.94 1.23 0.09
N ASP A 239 -18.03 0.51 0.42
CA ASP A 239 -19.27 0.39 -0.36
C ASP A 239 -19.13 0.02 -1.85
N ASP A 240 -18.03 -0.65 -2.20
CA ASP A 240 -17.73 -1.03 -3.58
C ASP A 240 -17.58 -2.55 -3.66
N ASN A 241 -18.61 -3.21 -4.21
CA ASN A 241 -18.63 -4.67 -4.36
C ASN A 241 -17.55 -5.19 -5.33
N GLN A 242 -17.00 -4.37 -6.22
CA GLN A 242 -15.95 -4.78 -7.17
C GLN A 242 -14.55 -4.65 -6.56
N ASN A 243 -14.31 -3.60 -5.76
CA ASN A 243 -12.99 -3.27 -5.26
C ASN A 243 -12.75 -3.66 -3.79
N TYR A 244 -13.76 -4.15 -3.07
CA TYR A 244 -13.63 -4.62 -1.69
C TYR A 244 -13.56 -6.14 -1.58
N GLN A 245 -12.53 -6.63 -0.88
CA GLN A 245 -12.40 -8.04 -0.49
C GLN A 245 -12.24 -8.13 1.03
N GLN A 246 -12.84 -9.14 1.64
CA GLN A 246 -12.59 -9.47 3.04
C GLN A 246 -12.16 -10.93 3.21
N LYS A 247 -11.27 -11.18 4.18
CA LYS A 247 -10.75 -12.50 4.54
C LYS A 247 -10.74 -12.65 6.06
N GLN A 248 -11.64 -13.49 6.55
CA GLN A 248 -11.64 -13.97 7.92
C GLN A 248 -10.73 -15.19 8.00
N LEU A 249 -9.79 -15.20 8.93
CA LEU A 249 -9.02 -16.40 9.28
C LEU A 249 -9.47 -16.90 10.65
N ARG A 250 -9.54 -18.22 10.84
CA ARG A 250 -9.94 -18.86 12.09
C ARG A 250 -8.79 -19.67 12.69
N GLY A 251 -8.74 -19.75 14.02
CA GLY A 251 -7.83 -20.62 14.79
C GLY A 251 -6.90 -19.88 15.76
N ALA A 252 -6.16 -20.61 16.59
CA ALA A 252 -5.30 -20.01 17.63
C ALA A 252 -4.17 -19.12 17.07
N ASN A 253 -3.75 -19.33 15.82
CA ASN A 253 -2.65 -18.60 15.17
C ASN A 253 -3.08 -17.30 14.46
N VAL A 254 -4.24 -16.76 14.81
CA VAL A 254 -4.78 -15.51 14.24
C VAL A 254 -5.16 -14.48 15.31
N SER A 255 -4.55 -14.56 16.49
CA SER A 255 -4.65 -13.48 17.47
C SER A 255 -4.13 -12.16 16.91
N HIS A 256 -4.52 -11.05 17.55
CA HIS A 256 -4.28 -9.69 17.09
C HIS A 256 -2.85 -9.41 16.61
N SER A 257 -1.85 -9.87 17.37
CA SER A 257 -0.42 -9.71 17.04
C SER A 257 0.13 -10.84 16.15
N ARG A 258 -0.50 -12.02 16.13
CA ARG A 258 -0.07 -13.15 15.29
C ARG A 258 -0.49 -12.98 13.83
N LEU A 259 -1.55 -12.22 13.55
CA LEU A 259 -1.98 -11.89 12.19
C LEU A 259 -0.84 -11.32 11.32
N ARG A 260 -0.04 -10.40 11.86
CA ARG A 260 1.11 -9.79 11.17
C ARG A 260 2.34 -10.69 11.05
N HIS A 261 2.33 -11.86 11.71
CA HIS A 261 3.36 -12.90 11.61
C HIS A 261 2.85 -14.18 10.94
N ASN A 262 1.69 -14.11 10.28
CA ASN A 262 1.05 -15.30 9.73
C ASN A 262 1.41 -15.48 8.24
N LYS A 263 2.01 -16.62 7.89
CA LYS A 263 2.39 -16.96 6.50
C LYS A 263 1.23 -16.89 5.52
N ARG A 264 0.01 -17.28 5.93
CA ARG A 264 -1.19 -17.20 5.08
C ARG A 264 -1.57 -15.75 4.81
N VAL A 265 -1.52 -14.89 5.83
CA VAL A 265 -1.77 -13.45 5.70
C VAL A 265 -0.75 -12.81 4.76
N ASN A 266 0.54 -13.09 4.92
CA ASN A 266 1.58 -12.60 4.01
C ASN A 266 1.35 -13.01 2.56
N LYS A 267 0.96 -14.27 2.31
CA LYS A 267 0.63 -14.73 0.95
C LYS A 267 -0.55 -13.97 0.37
N MET A 268 -1.59 -13.70 1.16
CA MET A 268 -2.75 -12.90 0.73
C MET A 268 -2.36 -11.46 0.40
N ILE A 269 -1.59 -10.81 1.27
CA ILE A 269 -1.09 -9.44 1.07
C ILE A 269 -0.25 -9.35 -0.21
N ASN A 270 0.73 -10.25 -0.38
CA ASN A 270 1.61 -10.26 -1.55
C ASN A 270 0.84 -10.48 -2.85
N LYS A 271 -0.15 -11.40 -2.83
CA LYS A 271 -1.05 -11.64 -3.98
C LYS A 271 -1.86 -10.39 -4.29
N PHE A 272 -2.47 -9.77 -3.28
CA PHE A 272 -3.32 -8.61 -3.47
C PHE A 272 -2.56 -7.38 -3.96
N LEU A 273 -1.35 -7.13 -3.46
CA LEU A 273 -0.56 -5.96 -3.84
C LEU A 273 0.12 -6.12 -5.21
N TRP A 274 0.63 -7.32 -5.52
CA TRP A 274 1.60 -7.51 -6.62
C TRP A 274 1.39 -8.79 -7.45
N SER A 275 0.16 -9.28 -7.59
CA SER A 275 -0.11 -10.29 -8.64
C SER A 275 0.08 -9.68 -10.02
N SER A 276 0.90 -10.34 -10.83
CA SER A 276 1.03 -10.05 -12.25
C SER A 276 -0.27 -10.44 -12.95
N ASN A 277 -0.84 -9.54 -13.74
CA ASN A 277 -1.82 -9.92 -14.75
C ASN A 277 -1.08 -10.72 -15.84
N LYS A 278 -0.76 -11.99 -15.59
CA LYS A 278 -0.54 -12.90 -16.71
C LYS A 278 -1.92 -13.06 -17.34
N LYS A 279 -2.21 -12.26 -18.37
CA LYS A 279 -3.20 -12.67 -19.37
C LYS A 279 -2.67 -14.01 -19.88
N THR A 280 -3.34 -15.09 -19.50
CA THR A 280 -3.18 -16.39 -20.14
C THR A 280 -3.48 -16.13 -21.62
N LYS A 281 -2.44 -16.06 -22.46
CA LYS A 281 -2.63 -16.32 -23.89
C LYS A 281 -3.04 -17.78 -23.93
N ALA A 282 -4.35 -18.01 -24.00
CA ALA A 282 -4.86 -19.29 -24.45
C ALA A 282 -4.40 -19.41 -25.90
N THR A 283 -3.38 -20.23 -26.12
CA THR A 283 -3.07 -20.73 -27.45
C THR A 283 -4.26 -21.61 -27.83
N ILE A 284 -5.18 -21.06 -28.63
CA ILE A 284 -6.12 -21.88 -29.38
C ILE A 284 -5.25 -22.52 -30.46
N ASN A 285 -4.83 -23.75 -30.21
CA ASN A 285 -4.40 -24.62 -31.30
C ASN A 285 -5.65 -24.90 -32.13
N GLN A 286 -5.66 -24.38 -33.35
CA GLN A 286 -6.52 -24.91 -34.40
C GLN A 286 -6.04 -26.32 -34.71
N GLY A 287 -6.94 -27.28 -34.52
CA GLY A 287 -6.95 -28.56 -35.22
C GLY A 287 -8.16 -28.57 -36.15
#